data_AF-A0A9E1NFQ4-F1
#
_entry.id   AF-A0A9E1NFQ4-F1
#
_cell.length_a   1.000
_cell.length_b   1.000
_cell.length_c   1.000
_cell.angle_alpha   90.00
_cell.angle_beta   90.00
_cell.angle_gamma   90.00
#
_symmetry.space_group_name_H-M   'P 1'
#
loop_
_entity.id
_entity.type
_entity.pdbx_description
1 polymer ?
#
loop_
_entity_poly.entity_id
_entity_poly.type
_entity_poly.pdbx_seq_one_letter_code
_entity_poly.pdbx_strand_id
1 'polypeptide(L)'
;MKTLKFLLWMIVLGLIGILIFQNLDYFMTKTALKIDLEIDTWSWTIPELQNIAYFGICFLLGIILAILRGFMIKLGLKKEIRTKDAAISSLKEKIVSLKTELDVFQHDPYIKKELKKEPIVKLSEPEQPDFVRPDLEQPDFEQPDFVQPDYEQPENDIKKDPKPDTAD
;
A
#
# COMPACT_ATOMS: atom_id res chain seq x y z
N MET A 1 -12.65 -11.07 -15.20
CA MET A 1 -12.29 -9.89 -14.37
C MET A 1 -11.60 -8.77 -15.14
N LYS A 2 -10.54 -9.02 -15.93
CA LYS A 2 -9.81 -7.95 -16.64
C LYS A 2 -10.62 -7.31 -17.77
N THR A 3 -11.33 -8.12 -18.55
CA THR A 3 -12.22 -7.68 -19.63
C THR A 3 -13.44 -6.91 -19.12
N LEU A 4 -14.05 -7.36 -18.01
CA LEU A 4 -15.16 -6.63 -17.37
C LEU A 4 -14.71 -5.28 -16.80
N LYS A 5 -13.53 -5.22 -16.17
CA LYS A 5 -12.93 -3.95 -15.72
C LYS A 5 -12.67 -3.01 -16.88
N PHE A 6 -12.16 -3.52 -18.01
CA PHE A 6 -11.94 -2.73 -19.21
C PHE A 6 -13.26 -2.24 -19.83
N LEU A 7 -14.27 -3.11 -19.91
CA LEU A 7 -15.60 -2.76 -20.42
C LEU A 7 -16.28 -1.69 -19.56
N LEU A 8 -16.19 -1.81 -18.23
CA LEU A 8 -16.69 -0.81 -17.30
C LEU A 8 -15.93 0.51 -17.43
N TRP A 9 -14.60 0.48 -17.58
CA TRP A 9 -13.82 1.70 -17.82
C TRP A 9 -14.17 2.36 -19.16
N MET A 10 -14.44 1.57 -20.20
CA MET A 10 -14.96 2.05 -21.49
C MET A 10 -16.34 2.71 -21.35
N ILE A 11 -17.26 2.11 -20.58
CA ILE A 11 -18.59 2.69 -20.34
C ILE A 11 -18.47 4.04 -19.60
N VAL A 12 -17.61 4.09 -18.58
CA VAL A 12 -17.38 5.31 -17.79
C VAL A 12 -16.77 6.39 -18.66
N LEU A 13 -15.77 6.06 -19.49
CA LEU A 13 -15.16 7.00 -20.41
C LEU A 13 -16.15 7.53 -21.46
N GLY A 14 -17.03 6.66 -21.97
CA GLY A 14 -18.12 7.05 -22.87
C GLY A 14 -19.12 8.01 -22.20
N LEU A 15 -19.54 7.72 -20.97
CA LEU A 15 -20.44 8.58 -20.20
C LEU A 15 -19.81 9.95 -19.91
N ILE A 16 -18.53 9.99 -19.55
CA ILE A 16 -17.79 11.25 -19.35
C ILE A 16 -17.77 12.06 -20.65
N GLY A 17 -17.48 11.42 -21.79
CA GLY A 17 -17.50 12.10 -23.09
C GLY A 17 -18.87 12.68 -23.45
N ILE A 18 -19.94 11.91 -23.22
CA ILE A 18 -21.32 12.36 -23.44
C ILE A 18 -21.66 13.53 -22.51
N LEU A 19 -21.30 13.45 -21.23
CA LEU A 19 -21.53 14.50 -20.24
C LEU A 19 -20.82 15.80 -20.63
N ILE A 20 -19.59 15.71 -21.14
CA ILE A 20 -18.84 16.87 -21.65
C ILE A 20 -19.51 17.45 -22.89
N PHE A 21 -19.93 16.60 -23.84
CA PHE A 21 -20.56 17.05 -25.07
C PHE A 21 -21.91 17.76 -24.81
N GLN A 22 -22.71 17.24 -23.88
CA GLN A 22 -23.99 17.86 -23.51
C GLN A 22 -23.82 19.18 -22.74
N ASN A 23 -22.77 19.29 -21.92
CA ASN A 23 -22.53 20.46 -21.08
C ASN A 23 -21.40 21.35 -21.62
N LEU A 24 -21.17 21.33 -22.93
CA LEU A 24 -20.04 22.02 -23.55
C LEU A 24 -20.07 23.54 -23.28
N ASP A 25 -21.26 24.12 -23.24
CA ASP A 25 -21.48 25.52 -22.88
C ASP A 25 -20.93 25.82 -21.49
N TYR A 26 -21.29 25.01 -20.48
CA TYR A 26 -20.75 25.11 -19.12
C TYR A 26 -19.22 24.99 -19.09
N PHE A 27 -18.63 24.10 -19.89
CA PHE A 27 -17.17 23.97 -20.00
C PHE A 27 -16.50 25.17 -20.70
N MET A 28 -17.24 25.91 -21.52
CA MET A 28 -16.78 27.12 -22.24
C MET A 28 -17.03 28.42 -21.47
N THR A 29 -17.88 28.39 -20.45
CA THR A 29 -18.08 29.55 -19.57
C THR A 29 -16.79 29.91 -18.83
N LYS A 30 -16.55 31.22 -18.76
CA LYS A 30 -15.49 31.82 -17.97
C LYS A 30 -16.04 32.14 -16.60
N THR A 31 -15.52 31.48 -15.58
CA THR A 31 -15.93 31.75 -14.20
C THR A 31 -14.74 32.29 -13.45
N ALA A 32 -14.88 33.50 -12.91
CA ALA A 32 -13.90 34.02 -11.96
C ALA A 32 -14.09 33.28 -10.63
N LEU A 33 -13.11 32.47 -10.25
CA LEU A 33 -13.15 31.77 -8.97
C LEU A 33 -12.79 32.78 -7.86
N LYS A 34 -13.81 33.17 -7.10
CA LYS A 34 -13.64 33.96 -5.88
C LYS A 34 -13.49 33.02 -4.71
N ILE A 35 -12.33 33.07 -4.08
CA ILE A 35 -12.09 32.40 -2.81
C ILE A 35 -12.32 33.48 -1.76
N ASP A 36 -13.50 33.44 -1.15
CA ASP A 36 -13.86 34.29 -0.02
C ASP A 36 -13.79 33.40 1.22
N LEU A 37 -12.66 33.46 1.93
CA LEU A 37 -12.62 32.99 3.31
C LEU A 37 -13.11 34.19 4.10
N GLU A 38 -14.19 34.01 4.88
CA GLU A 38 -14.90 34.99 5.73
C GLU A 38 -13.98 35.66 6.78
N ILE A 39 -12.92 36.31 6.28
CA ILE A 39 -11.83 36.99 6.94
C ILE A 39 -11.63 38.22 6.06
N ASP A 40 -11.95 39.39 6.62
CA ASP A 40 -12.20 40.67 5.95
C ASP A 40 -11.07 41.19 5.02
N THR A 41 -9.91 40.52 4.97
CA THR A 41 -8.72 40.97 4.26
C THR A 41 -8.21 40.02 3.16
N TRP A 42 -8.82 38.84 2.94
CA TRP A 42 -8.29 37.85 2.00
C TRP A 42 -9.31 37.43 0.94
N SER A 43 -9.55 38.32 -0.04
CA SER A 43 -10.27 37.98 -1.27
C SER A 43 -9.29 37.81 -2.44
N TRP A 44 -8.77 36.60 -2.65
CA TRP A 44 -7.95 36.33 -3.84
C TRP A 44 -8.85 35.88 -4.99
N THR A 45 -8.91 36.67 -6.06
CA THR A 45 -9.66 36.31 -7.27
C THR A 45 -8.69 35.80 -8.33
N ILE A 46 -8.91 34.57 -8.78
CA ILE A 46 -8.14 33.99 -9.90
C ILE A 46 -8.67 34.62 -11.20
N PRO A 47 -7.81 34.97 -12.18
CA PRO A 47 -8.24 35.51 -13.46
C PRO A 47 -9.27 34.61 -14.14
N GLU A 48 -10.18 35.22 -14.90
CA GLU A 48 -11.27 34.55 -15.60
C GLU A 48 -10.76 33.46 -16.56
N LEU A 49 -10.68 32.24 -16.04
CA LEU A 49 -10.29 31.09 -16.83
C LEU A 49 -11.55 30.30 -17.21
N GLN A 50 -11.45 29.66 -18.36
CA GLN A 50 -12.48 28.76 -18.84
C GLN A 50 -12.59 27.56 -17.91
N ASN A 51 -13.81 27.13 -17.57
CA ASN A 51 -14.05 26.02 -16.64
C ASN A 51 -13.26 24.75 -17.00
N ILE A 52 -13.18 24.42 -18.30
CA ILE A 52 -12.39 23.28 -18.79
C ILE A 52 -10.91 23.34 -18.37
N ALA A 53 -10.33 24.52 -18.29
CA ALA A 53 -8.94 24.70 -17.93
C ALA A 53 -8.71 24.42 -16.43
N TYR A 54 -9.64 24.80 -15.55
CA TYR A 54 -9.59 24.41 -14.13
C TYR A 54 -9.66 22.89 -13.96
N PHE A 55 -10.57 22.22 -14.67
CA PHE A 55 -10.66 20.75 -14.67
C PHE A 55 -9.38 20.10 -15.20
N GLY A 56 -8.79 20.64 -16.27
CA GLY A 56 -7.53 20.16 -16.83
C GLY A 56 -6.36 20.26 -15.84
N ILE A 57 -6.22 21.40 -15.16
CA ILE A 57 -5.19 21.61 -14.14
C ILE A 57 -5.39 20.63 -12.97
N CYS A 58 -6.62 20.48 -12.48
CA CYS A 58 -6.94 19.54 -11.41
C CYS A 58 -6.63 18.09 -11.81
N PHE A 59 -6.92 17.70 -13.06
CA PHE A 59 -6.63 16.38 -13.57
C PHE A 59 -5.12 16.12 -13.67
N LEU A 60 -4.34 17.10 -14.14
CA LEU A 60 -2.88 17.01 -14.18
C LEU A 60 -2.29 16.90 -12.77
N LEU A 61 -2.78 17.67 -11.81
CA LEU A 61 -2.38 17.55 -10.40
C LEU A 61 -2.71 16.16 -9.84
N GLY A 62 -3.89 15.62 -10.17
CA GLY A 62 -4.26 14.25 -9.83
C GLY A 62 -3.29 13.21 -10.39
N ILE A 63 -2.88 13.35 -11.65
CA ILE A 63 -1.87 12.47 -12.28
C ILE A 63 -0.53 12.59 -11.55
N ILE A 64 -0.07 13.81 -11.26
CA ILE A 64 1.19 14.05 -10.56
C ILE A 64 1.16 13.36 -9.18
N LEU A 65 0.08 13.51 -8.43
CA LEU A 65 -0.09 12.84 -7.13
C LEU A 65 -0.14 11.32 -7.25
N ALA A 66 -0.81 10.79 -8.26
CA ALA A 66 -0.86 9.35 -8.52
C ALA A 66 0.52 8.79 -8.87
N ILE A 67 1.30 9.50 -9.70
CA ILE A 67 2.68 9.15 -10.03
C ILE A 67 3.53 9.16 -8.76
N LEU A 68 3.43 10.21 -7.94
CA LEU A 68 4.22 10.35 -6.73
C LEU A 68 3.90 9.25 -5.71
N ARG A 69 2.62 8.92 -5.52
CA ARG A 69 2.17 7.85 -4.63
C ARG A 69 2.65 6.47 -5.13
N GLY A 70 2.52 6.20 -6.43
CA GLY A 70 3.02 4.98 -7.04
C GLY A 70 4.54 4.86 -6.96
N PHE A 71 5.25 5.96 -7.10
CA PHE A 71 6.70 6.02 -7.00
C PHE A 71 7.17 5.70 -5.58
N MET A 72 6.54 6.27 -4.55
CA MET A 72 6.88 5.98 -3.14
C MET A 72 6.71 4.49 -2.78
N ILE A 73 5.63 3.85 -3.24
CA ILE A 73 5.39 2.42 -3.02
C ILE A 73 6.50 1.59 -3.70
N LYS A 74 6.87 1.93 -4.94
CA LYS A 74 7.95 1.23 -5.66
C LYS A 74 9.30 1.32 -4.96
N LEU A 75 9.61 2.43 -4.28
CA LEU A 75 10.85 2.57 -3.52
C LEU A 75 10.91 1.61 -2.32
N GLY A 76 9.80 1.43 -1.60
CA GLY A 76 9.70 0.46 -0.51
C GLY A 76 9.88 -0.98 -0.99
N LEU A 77 9.13 -1.36 -2.03
CA LEU A 77 9.22 -2.70 -2.64
C LEU A 77 10.62 -2.99 -3.19
N LYS A 78 11.30 -2.00 -3.76
CA LYS A 78 12.68 -2.16 -4.27
C LYS A 78 13.69 -2.45 -3.16
N LYS A 79 13.51 -1.87 -1.96
CA LYS A 79 14.35 -2.18 -0.79
C LYS A 79 14.11 -3.62 -0.33
N GLU A 80 12.86 -4.05 -0.24
CA GLU A 80 12.49 -5.40 0.19
C GLU A 80 13.01 -6.48 -0.78
N ILE A 81 12.88 -6.26 -2.09
CA ILE A 81 13.44 -7.15 -3.12
C ILE A 81 14.95 -7.29 -2.94
N ARG A 82 15.67 -6.19 -2.74
CA ARG A 82 17.13 -6.22 -2.54
C ARG A 82 17.54 -7.03 -1.30
N THR A 83 16.78 -6.93 -0.20
CA THR A 83 17.07 -7.73 1.00
C THR A 83 16.82 -9.22 0.78
N LYS A 84 15.74 -9.57 0.07
CA LYS A 84 15.42 -10.96 -0.26
C LYS A 84 16.45 -11.57 -1.22
N ASP A 85 16.91 -10.83 -2.23
CA ASP A 85 17.96 -11.28 -3.15
C ASP A 85 19.31 -11.51 -2.45
N ALA A 86 19.65 -10.65 -1.47
CA ALA A 86 20.85 -10.83 -0.65
C ALA A 86 20.76 -12.10 0.22
N ALA A 87 19.60 -12.35 0.83
CA ALA A 87 19.36 -13.56 1.61
C ALA A 87 19.45 -14.81 0.72
N ILE A 88 18.82 -14.81 -0.46
CA ILE A 88 18.88 -15.92 -1.44
C ILE A 88 20.33 -16.21 -1.84
N SER A 89 21.12 -15.18 -2.12
CA SER A 89 22.53 -15.35 -2.49
C SER A 89 23.34 -15.99 -1.36
N SER A 90 23.16 -15.53 -0.12
CA SER A 90 23.85 -16.09 1.05
C SER A 90 23.45 -17.54 1.36
N LEU A 91 22.17 -17.88 1.19
CA LEU A 91 21.69 -19.27 1.34
C LEU A 91 22.30 -20.17 0.27
N LYS A 92 22.35 -19.68 -0.97
CA LYS A 92 22.95 -20.42 -2.08
C LYS A 92 24.44 -20.70 -1.86
N GLU A 93 25.17 -19.71 -1.34
CA GLU A 93 26.58 -19.87 -0.98
C GLU A 93 26.77 -20.91 0.13
N LYS A 94 25.95 -20.87 1.18
CA LYS A 94 25.95 -21.89 2.25
C LYS A 94 25.67 -23.29 1.69
N ILE A 95 24.65 -23.46 0.85
CA ILE A 95 24.33 -24.74 0.21
C ILE A 95 25.54 -25.28 -0.56
N VAL A 96 26.24 -24.41 -1.30
CA VAL A 96 27.45 -24.82 -2.03
C VAL A 96 28.56 -25.21 -1.07
N SER A 97 28.82 -24.41 -0.02
CA SER A 97 29.87 -24.71 0.97
C SER A 97 29.62 -26.02 1.71
N LEU A 98 28.40 -26.25 2.21
CA LEU A 98 28.02 -27.49 2.89
C LEU A 98 28.09 -28.68 1.94
N LYS A 99 27.69 -28.51 0.68
CA LYS A 99 27.79 -29.58 -0.32
C LYS A 99 29.25 -29.94 -0.61
N THR A 100 30.13 -28.95 -0.70
CA THR A 100 31.57 -29.17 -0.88
C THR A 100 32.18 -29.84 0.36
N GLU A 101 31.82 -29.39 1.56
CA GLU A 101 32.31 -29.99 2.80
C GLU A 101 31.83 -31.44 2.95
N LEU A 102 30.57 -31.72 2.61
CA LEU A 102 30.03 -33.08 2.58
C LEU A 102 30.73 -33.97 1.54
N ASP A 103 31.05 -33.42 0.36
CA ASP A 103 31.78 -34.14 -0.68
C ASP A 103 33.21 -34.48 -0.24
N VAL A 104 33.91 -33.52 0.40
CA VAL A 104 35.22 -33.73 1.02
C VAL A 104 35.14 -34.80 2.10
N PHE A 105 34.13 -34.76 2.96
CA PHE A 105 33.93 -35.73 4.04
C PHE A 105 33.63 -37.14 3.51
N GLN A 106 32.85 -37.26 2.43
CA GLN A 106 32.60 -38.56 1.77
C GLN A 106 33.83 -39.12 1.05
N HIS A 107 34.71 -38.26 0.53
CA HIS A 107 35.91 -38.66 -0.20
C HIS A 107 37.15 -38.81 0.69
N ASP A 108 37.08 -38.46 1.97
CA ASP A 108 38.17 -38.66 2.92
C ASP A 108 38.47 -40.17 3.12
N PRO A 109 39.70 -40.64 2.82
CA PRO A 109 40.10 -42.03 2.98
C PRO A 109 40.16 -42.51 4.45
N TYR A 110 40.11 -41.62 5.44
CA TYR A 110 40.12 -41.99 6.87
C TYR A 110 38.71 -42.30 7.40
N ILE A 111 37.69 -41.56 6.98
CA ILE A 111 36.28 -41.85 7.34
C ILE A 111 35.81 -43.18 6.74
N LYS A 112 36.22 -43.50 5.50
CA LYS A 112 35.97 -44.82 4.88
C LYS A 112 36.60 -45.98 5.64
N LYS A 113 37.66 -45.74 6.41
CA LYS A 113 38.30 -46.78 7.23
C LYS A 113 37.60 -46.98 8.57
N GLU A 114 36.96 -45.96 9.13
CA GLU A 114 36.16 -46.09 10.37
C GLU A 114 34.78 -46.71 10.09
N LEU A 115 34.10 -46.31 9.01
CA LEU A 115 32.85 -46.97 8.56
C LEU A 115 33.03 -48.44 8.16
N LYS A 116 34.25 -48.86 7.82
CA LYS A 116 34.59 -50.26 7.47
C LYS A 116 35.10 -51.06 8.67
N LYS A 117 35.41 -50.40 9.79
CA LYS A 117 35.97 -51.04 11.00
C LYS A 117 35.00 -51.19 12.16
N GLU A 118 33.88 -50.47 12.16
CA GLU A 118 32.84 -50.72 13.16
C GLU A 118 31.94 -51.88 12.71
N PRO A 119 31.98 -53.05 13.37
CA PRO A 119 30.90 -54.00 13.23
C PRO A 119 29.67 -53.33 13.84
N ILE A 120 28.56 -53.40 13.12
CA ILE A 120 27.18 -53.08 13.52
C ILE A 120 27.00 -53.24 15.03
N VAL A 121 27.28 -52.19 15.81
CA VAL A 121 26.78 -52.09 17.17
C VAL A 121 25.32 -51.74 16.96
N LYS A 122 24.46 -52.66 17.38
CA LYS A 122 23.01 -52.49 17.47
C LYS A 122 22.66 -51.03 17.68
N LEU A 123 21.88 -50.49 16.75
CA LEU A 123 21.08 -49.31 16.94
C LEU A 123 20.07 -49.63 18.07
N SER A 124 20.52 -49.53 19.32
CA SER A 124 19.62 -49.19 20.41
C SER A 124 19.24 -47.73 20.17
N GLU A 125 17.97 -47.53 19.81
CA GLU A 125 17.24 -46.27 19.77
C GLU A 125 17.91 -45.22 20.68
N PRO A 126 18.40 -44.08 20.16
CA PRO A 126 18.83 -43.01 21.04
C PRO A 126 17.57 -42.52 21.76
N GLU A 127 17.48 -42.76 23.07
CA GLU A 127 16.56 -42.02 23.93
C GLU A 127 16.81 -40.54 23.65
N GLN A 128 15.79 -39.88 23.13
CA GLN A 128 15.86 -38.47 22.81
C GLN A 128 16.27 -37.73 24.10
N PRO A 129 17.29 -36.85 24.06
CA PRO A 129 17.51 -35.97 25.18
C PRO A 129 16.24 -35.11 25.32
N ASP A 130 15.55 -35.24 26.45
CA ASP A 130 14.45 -34.37 26.84
C ASP A 130 14.96 -32.93 26.86
N PHE A 131 14.80 -32.26 25.72
CA PHE A 131 14.98 -30.82 25.61
C PHE A 131 13.82 -30.19 26.39
N VAL A 132 14.07 -29.94 27.67
CA VAL A 132 13.27 -28.99 28.44
C VAL A 132 13.38 -27.66 27.70
N ARG A 133 12.32 -27.32 26.96
CA ARG A 133 12.20 -26.00 26.33
C ARG A 133 12.23 -24.99 27.48
N PRO A 134 13.12 -23.99 27.45
CA PRO A 134 12.94 -22.84 28.32
C PRO A 134 11.56 -22.25 28.01
N ASP A 135 10.70 -22.10 29.02
CA ASP A 135 9.46 -21.33 28.90
C ASP A 135 9.87 -19.89 28.60
N LEU A 136 9.95 -19.58 27.30
CA LEU A 136 9.98 -18.23 26.83
C LEU A 136 8.56 -17.70 27.02
N GLU A 137 8.31 -17.12 28.20
CA GLU A 137 7.16 -16.25 28.42
C GLU A 137 7.14 -15.26 27.25
N GLN A 138 6.11 -15.39 26.40
CA GLN A 138 5.90 -14.45 25.32
C GLN A 138 5.66 -13.09 25.97
N PRO A 139 6.39 -12.02 25.58
CA PRO A 139 6.08 -10.70 26.10
C PRO A 139 4.65 -10.37 25.68
N ASP A 140 3.83 -10.05 26.68
CA ASP A 140 2.44 -9.64 26.49
C ASP A 140 2.47 -8.29 25.78
N PHE A 141 2.31 -8.33 24.46
CA PHE A 141 2.17 -7.11 23.66
C PHE A 141 0.74 -6.62 23.87
N GLU A 142 0.53 -5.78 24.87
CA GLU A 142 -0.69 -4.98 24.98
C GLU A 142 -0.85 -4.17 23.69
N GLN A 143 -1.96 -4.41 22.97
CA GLN A 143 -2.35 -3.57 21.85
C GLN A 143 -2.61 -2.17 22.41
N PRO A 144 -2.01 -1.11 21.84
CA PRO A 144 -2.37 0.24 22.24
C PRO A 144 -3.85 0.48 21.93
N ASP A 145 -4.61 0.88 22.95
CA ASP A 145 -5.99 1.33 22.80
C ASP A 145 -6.00 2.53 21.84
N PHE A 146 -6.46 2.29 20.62
CA PHE A 146 -6.78 3.35 19.69
C PHE A 146 -8.04 4.06 20.20
N VAL A 147 -7.83 5.15 20.93
CA VAL A 147 -8.89 6.10 21.25
C VAL A 147 -9.41 6.68 19.93
N GLN A 148 -10.65 6.37 19.59
CA GLN A 148 -11.34 7.05 18.48
C GLN A 148 -11.52 8.52 18.90
N PRO A 149 -11.07 9.50 18.09
CA PRO A 149 -11.41 10.89 18.36
C PRO A 149 -12.92 11.05 18.26
N ASP A 150 -13.51 11.65 19.29
CA ASP A 150 -14.93 11.96 19.35
C ASP A 150 -15.21 13.04 18.30
N TYR A 151 -15.88 12.66 17.22
CA TYR A 151 -16.29 13.61 16.19
C TYR A 151 -17.57 14.27 16.70
N GLU A 152 -17.45 15.43 17.35
CA GLU A 152 -18.61 16.28 17.60
C GLU A 152 -19.27 16.62 16.26
N GLN A 153 -20.46 16.07 16.06
CA GLN A 153 -21.29 16.33 14.90
C GLN A 153 -21.81 17.77 15.04
N PRO A 154 -21.53 18.70 14.10
CA PRO A 154 -22.05 20.05 14.22
C PRO A 154 -23.57 20.02 14.21
N GLU A 155 -24.16 20.66 15.22
CA GLU A 155 -25.60 20.88 15.33
C GLU A 155 -26.05 21.62 14.08
N ASN A 156 -26.90 20.96 13.27
CA ASN A 156 -27.49 21.59 12.11
C ASN A 156 -28.51 22.62 12.61
N ASP A 157 -28.09 23.88 12.71
CA ASP A 157 -28.97 25.02 12.85
C ASP A 157 -29.87 25.11 11.61
N ILE A 158 -31.01 24.41 11.67
CA ILE A 158 -32.12 24.60 10.73
C ILE A 158 -32.64 26.01 10.97
N LYS A 159 -32.11 26.96 10.20
CA LYS A 159 -32.66 28.30 10.07
C LYS A 159 -34.09 28.15 9.54
N LYS A 160 -35.04 28.30 10.46
CA LYS A 160 -36.48 28.26 10.18
C LYS A 160 -36.81 29.47 9.30
N ASP A 161 -37.08 29.23 8.02
CA ASP A 161 -37.52 30.28 7.11
C ASP A 161 -38.78 30.98 7.65
N PRO A 162 -38.89 32.32 7.53
CA PRO A 162 -40.09 33.03 7.91
C PRO A 162 -41.22 32.74 6.92
N LYS A 163 -42.40 32.49 7.50
CA LYS A 163 -43.68 32.26 6.82
C LYS A 163 -43.99 33.38 5.82
N PRO A 164 -44.44 33.09 4.59
CA PRO A 164 -44.92 34.13 3.69
C PRO A 164 -46.28 34.64 4.19
N ASP A 165 -46.35 35.93 4.49
CA ASP A 165 -47.59 36.63 4.74
C ASP A 165 -48.46 36.57 3.47
N THR A 166 -49.65 36.01 3.63
CA THR A 166 -50.71 36.06 2.63
C THR A 166 -51.33 37.45 2.71
N ALA A 167 -51.16 38.24 1.65
CA ALA A 167 -51.84 39.52 1.51
C ALA A 167 -53.20 39.29 0.84
N ASP A 168 -54.26 39.66 1.54
CA ASP A 168 -55.59 39.98 0.97
C ASP A 168 -55.59 41.45 0.51
#